data_AF-A0A1C6I8G3-F1
#
_entry.id   AF-A0A1C6I8G3-F1
#
_cell.length_a   1.000
_cell.length_b   1.000
_cell.length_c   1.000
_cell.angle_alpha   90.00
_cell.angle_beta   90.00
_cell.angle_gamma   90.00
#
_symmetry.space_group_name_H-M   'P 1'
#
loop_
_entity.id
_entity.type
_entity.pdbx_description
1 polymer ?
#
loop_
_entity_poly.entity_id
_entity_poly.type
_entity_poly.pdbx_seq_one_letter_code
_entity_poly.pdbx_strand_id
1 'polypeptide(L)'
;MPVTFQQVINLFVDGATEGYSGTKTNQGNLKIKGEQLIHYNTPIAERYGDMFILNTTRYSLQTGQLQKKIKATIPEEKRIDVKRVPSDTTVSLKDYIE
;
A
#
# COMPACT_ATOMS: atom_id res chain seq x y z
N MET A 1 -1.62 4.08 22.09
CA MET A 1 -0.43 3.65 21.32
C MET A 1 -0.65 4.01 19.86
N PRO A 2 0.38 4.49 19.14
CA PRO A 2 0.28 4.74 17.71
C PRO A 2 0.23 3.42 16.92
N VAL A 3 -0.65 3.35 15.93
CA VAL A 3 -0.69 2.27 14.94
C VAL A 3 0.52 2.43 14.02
N THR A 4 1.38 1.43 13.97
CA THR A 4 2.59 1.43 13.14
C THR A 4 2.26 1.12 11.69
N PHE A 5 3.18 1.46 10.78
CA PHE A 5 3.03 1.06 9.37
C PHE A 5 2.92 -0.44 9.18
N GLN A 6 3.68 -1.24 9.94
CA GLN A 6 3.60 -2.70 9.83
C GLN A 6 2.22 -3.22 10.23
N GLN A 7 1.61 -2.65 11.27
CA GLN A 7 0.25 -3.03 11.67
C GLN A 7 -0.77 -2.71 10.58
N VAL A 8 -0.67 -1.55 9.92
CA VAL A 8 -1.56 -1.23 8.78
C VAL A 8 -1.31 -2.16 7.60
N ILE A 9 -0.06 -2.51 7.29
CA ILE A 9 0.27 -3.47 6.23
C ILE A 9 -0.35 -4.84 6.54
N ASN A 10 -0.21 -5.32 7.78
CA ASN A 10 -0.80 -6.61 8.19
C ASN A 10 -2.33 -6.56 8.08
N LEU A 11 -2.97 -5.52 8.62
CA LEU A 11 -4.43 -5.34 8.49
C LEU A 11 -4.87 -5.36 7.02
N PHE A 12 -4.12 -4.70 6.13
CA PHE A 12 -4.39 -4.70 4.69
C PHE A 12 -4.29 -6.09 4.07
N VAL A 13 -3.24 -6.86 4.40
CA VAL A 13 -3.04 -8.24 3.93
C VAL A 13 -4.12 -9.17 4.48
N ASP A 14 -4.57 -8.93 5.72
CA ASP A 14 -5.64 -9.68 6.39
C ASP A 14 -7.05 -9.31 5.88
N GLY A 15 -7.16 -8.38 4.93
CA GLY A 15 -8.41 -8.03 4.26
C GLY A 15 -9.18 -6.84 4.85
N ALA A 16 -8.59 -6.08 5.77
CA ALA A 16 -9.20 -4.84 6.24
C ALA A 16 -9.39 -3.86 5.07
N THR A 17 -10.55 -3.20 5.01
CA THR A 17 -10.91 -2.20 3.98
C THR A 17 -10.72 -0.77 4.46
N GLU A 18 -10.38 -0.59 5.74
CA GLU A 18 -10.12 0.70 6.37
C GLU A 18 -9.05 0.55 7.45
N GLY A 19 -8.35 1.66 7.71
CA GLY A 19 -7.29 1.71 8.72
C GLY A 19 -6.28 2.79 8.40
N TYR A 20 -5.58 3.28 9.42
CA TYR A 20 -4.54 4.30 9.26
C TYR A 20 -3.44 4.12 10.30
N SER A 21 -2.25 4.56 9.94
CA SER A 21 -1.09 4.66 10.83
C SER A 21 -1.19 5.88 11.73
N GLY A 22 -0.44 5.95 12.83
CA GLY A 22 -0.47 7.09 13.76
C GLY A 22 -1.50 6.93 14.88
N THR A 23 -2.07 8.02 15.37
CA THR A 23 -3.02 8.02 16.50
C THR A 23 -4.40 8.51 16.08
N LYS A 24 -5.41 8.33 16.94
CA LYS A 24 -6.77 8.85 16.70
C LYS A 24 -6.82 10.35 16.45
N THR A 25 -5.89 11.11 17.04
CA THR A 25 -5.83 12.57 16.95
C THR A 25 -4.79 13.07 15.94
N ASN A 26 -3.90 12.20 15.45
CA ASN A 26 -2.88 12.52 14.46
C ASN A 26 -2.70 11.33 13.51
N GLN A 27 -3.48 11.31 12.44
CA GLN A 27 -3.42 10.26 11.43
C GLN A 27 -2.11 10.40 10.63
N GLY A 28 -1.38 9.30 10.54
CA GLY A 28 -0.17 9.19 9.73
C GLY A 28 -0.48 9.02 8.24
N ASN A 29 0.58 8.97 7.45
CA ASN A 29 0.46 9.06 5.99
C ASN A 29 0.13 7.74 5.30
N LEU A 30 0.11 6.62 6.02
CA LEU A 30 -0.29 5.33 5.47
C LEU A 30 -1.74 5.01 5.90
N LYS A 31 -2.59 4.72 4.92
CA LYS A 31 -4.01 4.40 5.12
C LYS A 31 -4.51 3.33 4.16
N ILE A 32 -5.52 2.59 4.57
CA ILE A 32 -6.28 1.66 3.74
C ILE A 32 -7.57 2.35 3.33
N LYS A 33 -7.91 2.28 2.04
CA LYS A 33 -9.17 2.76 1.50
C LYS A 33 -9.72 1.74 0.50
N GLY A 34 -10.71 0.97 0.93
CA GLY A 34 -11.22 -0.15 0.16
C GLY A 34 -10.10 -1.14 -0.13
N GLU A 35 -9.88 -1.44 -1.41
CA GLU A 35 -8.86 -2.39 -1.87
C GLU A 35 -7.45 -1.80 -1.97
N GLN A 36 -7.26 -0.52 -1.68
CA GLN A 36 -5.99 0.17 -1.83
C GLN A 36 -5.30 0.47 -0.51
N LEU A 37 -3.99 0.25 -0.48
CA LEU A 37 -3.07 0.76 0.53
C LEU A 37 -2.40 2.01 -0.02
N ILE A 38 -2.67 3.16 0.58
CA ILE A 38 -2.30 4.48 0.09
C ILE A 38 -1.27 5.11 1.02
N HIS A 39 -0.16 5.57 0.45
CA HIS A 39 0.82 6.38 1.15
C HIS A 39 0.72 7.83 0.66
N TYR A 40 0.46 8.76 1.57
CA TYR A 40 0.00 10.12 1.29
C TYR A 40 -1.27 10.09 0.43
N ASN A 41 -1.11 10.31 -0.88
CA ASN A 41 -2.20 10.35 -1.87
C ASN A 41 -2.08 9.25 -2.94
N THR A 42 -1.00 8.47 -2.94
CA THR A 42 -0.73 7.51 -4.02
C THR A 42 -0.89 6.06 -3.53
N PRO A 43 -1.65 5.22 -4.25
CA PRO A 43 -1.68 3.79 -4.01
C PRO A 43 -0.29 3.16 -4.16
N ILE A 44 0.15 2.48 -3.10
CA ILE A 44 1.41 1.72 -3.09
C ILE A 44 1.15 0.21 -3.18
N ALA A 45 -0.05 -0.24 -2.83
CA ALA A 45 -0.52 -1.59 -3.11
C ALA A 45 -2.05 -1.60 -3.33
N GLU A 46 -2.54 -2.60 -4.05
CA GLU A 46 -3.97 -2.81 -4.30
C GLU A 46 -4.30 -4.31 -4.32
N ARG A 47 -5.40 -4.73 -3.70
CA ARG A 47 -5.89 -6.11 -3.78
C ARG A 47 -6.56 -6.36 -5.13
N TYR A 48 -6.25 -7.50 -5.74
CA TYR A 48 -6.74 -7.89 -7.05
C TYR A 48 -7.04 -9.39 -7.09
N GLY A 49 -8.25 -9.76 -6.67
CA GLY A 49 -8.64 -11.16 -6.49
C GLY A 49 -7.78 -11.81 -5.41
N ASP A 50 -7.14 -12.94 -5.74
CA ASP A 50 -6.23 -13.66 -4.84
C ASP A 50 -4.79 -13.09 -4.83
N MET A 51 -4.55 -12.01 -5.57
CA MET A 51 -3.24 -11.37 -5.73
C MET A 51 -3.23 -9.93 -5.20
N PHE A 52 -2.02 -9.38 -5.10
CA PHE A 52 -1.78 -7.99 -4.74
C PHE A 52 -0.97 -7.30 -5.83
N ILE A 53 -1.45 -6.17 -6.32
CA ILE A 53 -0.69 -5.29 -7.19
C ILE A 53 0.18 -4.41 -6.30
N LEU A 54 1.50 -4.46 -6.49
CA LEU A 54 2.44 -3.61 -5.77
C LEU A 54 3.02 -2.56 -6.72
N ASN A 55 2.80 -1.29 -6.39
CA ASN A 55 3.48 -0.21 -7.07
C ASN A 55 4.91 -0.09 -6.51
N THR A 56 5.90 -0.35 -7.37
CA THR A 56 7.33 -0.30 -7.04
C THR A 56 7.97 1.06 -7.33
N THR A 57 7.20 2.04 -7.83
CA THR A 57 7.67 3.39 -8.11
C THR A 57 8.02 4.10 -6.80
N ARG A 58 9.26 4.56 -6.66
CA ARG A 58 9.74 5.20 -5.43
C ARG A 58 9.48 6.70 -5.47
N TYR A 59 8.57 7.19 -4.62
CA TYR A 59 8.31 8.64 -4.47
C TYR A 59 9.15 9.31 -3.38
N SER A 60 9.61 8.55 -2.39
CA SER A 60 10.45 9.03 -1.29
C SER A 60 11.26 7.90 -0.66
N LEU A 61 12.18 8.23 0.26
CA LEU A 61 12.86 7.22 1.09
C LEU A 61 11.86 6.36 1.89
N GLN A 62 10.88 7.01 2.51
CA GLN A 62 9.88 6.34 3.34
C GLN A 62 8.97 5.42 2.51
N THR A 63 8.52 5.87 1.34
CA THR A 63 7.77 5.02 0.39
C THR A 63 8.58 3.78 0.01
N GLY A 64 9.87 3.94 -0.30
CA GLY A 64 10.73 2.80 -0.63
C GLY A 64 10.87 1.79 0.52
N GLN A 65 10.94 2.26 1.76
CA GLN A 65 10.96 1.39 2.94
C GLN A 65 9.63 0.65 3.14
N LEU A 66 8.49 1.33 2.91
CA LEU A 66 7.16 0.70 2.95
C LEU A 66 7.01 -0.38 1.89
N GLN A 67 7.41 -0.10 0.65
CA GLN A 67 7.40 -1.07 -0.44
C GLN A 67 8.24 -2.31 -0.09
N LYS A 68 9.42 -2.14 0.51
CA LYS A 68 10.23 -3.27 1.00
C LYS A 68 9.50 -4.09 2.08
N LYS A 69 8.81 -3.44 3.02
CA LYS A 69 8.01 -4.14 4.04
C LYS A 69 6.85 -4.92 3.43
N ILE A 70 6.14 -4.33 2.47
CA ILE A 70 5.07 -5.00 1.74
C ILE A 70 5.63 -6.21 0.97
N LYS A 71 6.78 -6.06 0.29
CA LYS A 71 7.46 -7.16 -0.40
C LYS A 71 7.86 -8.32 0.52
N ALA A 72 8.25 -8.01 1.75
CA ALA A 72 8.59 -9.02 2.75
C ALA A 72 7.35 -9.67 3.40
N THR A 73 6.19 -9.01 3.36
CA THR A 73 4.94 -9.50 3.96
C THR A 73 4.14 -10.35 2.96
N ILE A 74 4.12 -9.94 1.69
CA ILE A 74 3.37 -10.61 0.62
C ILE A 74 4.35 -11.47 -0.19
N PRO A 75 4.12 -12.78 -0.33
CA PRO A 75 4.94 -13.65 -1.17
C PRO A 75 4.98 -13.19 -2.64
N GLU A 76 6.07 -13.52 -3.35
CA GLU A 76 6.26 -13.08 -4.74
C GLU A 76 5.22 -13.67 -5.69
N GLU A 77 4.84 -14.92 -5.47
CA GLU A 77 3.81 -15.64 -6.23
C GLU A 77 2.40 -15.05 -6.09
N LYS A 78 2.16 -14.23 -5.05
CA LYS A 78 0.89 -13.54 -4.81
C LYS A 78 0.94 -12.07 -5.22
N ARG A 79 1.98 -11.64 -5.94
CA ARG A 79 2.21 -10.23 -6.20
C ARG A 79 2.44 -9.94 -7.69
N ILE A 80 1.82 -8.85 -8.15
CA ILE A 80 2.04 -8.26 -9.47
C ILE A 80 2.76 -6.92 -9.27
N ASP A 81 4.02 -6.83 -9.66
CA ASP A 81 4.80 -5.60 -9.51
C ASP A 81 4.54 -4.66 -10.70
N VAL A 82 3.98 -3.47 -10.44
CA VAL A 82 3.81 -2.39 -11.43
C VAL A 82 4.79 -1.25 -11.19
N LYS A 83 5.08 -0.47 -12.23
CA LYS A 83 6.06 0.63 -12.22
C LYS A 83 5.54 1.83 -13.01
N ARG A 84 6.24 2.97 -12.92
CA ARG A 84 5.91 4.23 -13.64
C ARG A 84 4.52 4.79 -13.30
N VAL A 85 4.03 4.53 -12.10
CA VAL A 85 2.79 5.12 -11.60
C VAL A 85 3.07 6.58 -11.20
N PRO A 86 2.38 7.59 -11.75
CA PRO A 86 2.56 8.99 -11.35
C PRO A 86 2.25 9.22 -9.86
N SER A 87 2.88 10.24 -9.25
CA SER A 87 2.50 10.69 -7.91
C SER A 87 1.08 11.27 -7.92
N ASP A 88 0.42 11.21 -6.76
CA ASP A 88 -0.95 11.71 -6.53
C ASP A 88 -2.02 11.04 -7.41
N THR A 89 -1.68 9.90 -8.02
CA THR A 89 -2.62 9.03 -8.72
C THR A 89 -3.71 8.57 -7.76
N THR A 90 -4.97 8.72 -8.15
CA THR A 90 -6.14 8.27 -7.38
C THR A 90 -6.92 7.14 -8.06
N VAL A 91 -6.45 6.71 -9.23
CA VAL A 91 -7.04 5.59 -9.98
C VAL A 91 -6.52 4.23 -9.48
N SER A 92 -7.08 3.18 -10.05
CA SER A 92 -6.71 1.79 -9.79
C SER A 92 -5.30 1.47 -10.28
N LEU A 93 -4.54 0.69 -9.53
CA LEU A 93 -3.24 0.18 -9.98
C LEU A 93 -3.39 -0.86 -11.11
N LYS A 94 -4.59 -1.40 -11.33
CA LYS A 94 -4.90 -2.32 -12.45
C LYS A 94 -4.62 -1.68 -13.80
N ASP A 95 -4.78 -0.37 -13.91
CA ASP A 95 -4.57 0.39 -15.15
C ASP A 95 -3.08 0.44 -15.55
N TYR A 96 -2.18 -0.05 -14.68
CA TYR A 96 -0.73 -0.13 -14.88
C TYR A 96 -0.21 -1.56 -14.98
N ILE A 97 -1.09 -2.57 -15.02
CA ILE A 97 -0.71 -3.94 -15.34
C ILE A 97 -0.50 -4.01 -16.86
N GLU A 98 0.71 -4.41 -17.27
CA GLU A 98 1.08 -4.69 -18.67
C GLU A 98 0.72 -6.12 -19.07
#